data_AF-A0A5N6TF67-F1
#
_entry.id   AF-A0A5N6TF67-F1
#
_cell.length_a   1.000
_cell.length_b   1.000
_cell.length_c   1.000
_cell.angle_alpha   90.00
_cell.angle_beta   90.00
_cell.angle_gamma   90.00
#
_symmetry.space_group_name_H-M   'P 1'
#
loop_
_entity.id
_entity.type
_entity.pdbx_description
1 polymer ?
#
loop_
_entity_poly.entity_id
_entity_poly.type
_entity_poly.pdbx_seq_one_letter_code
_entity_poly.pdbx_strand_id
1 'polypeptide(L)'
;MGISRDSRHKRSATGAKRATYRKKRAFEKGRQPSNTRIGPKRIHLVRTRGGNRKFRGLRLDSGNFSWGSEGISRKTRVIVVAYHPSNNELVRTNTLTKSAVVQIDAAPFRQWYEAHYGQPIGRRRQQKTETTEEKKSNSVVKKQAERFADHGKVESAIERQFEAGRLYAVIASRPGQSGRVDGYILEGEELAFYQLRTRLYIISDTHTLTPNPAPNTTNPYRHPLPKADVLLHAGDITKVGLKAEHEVIFSMLKSAPAELKLVIAGNHDITLDEEYYSRIGHFRHRYRTDHTAATATARGAIKAEEEEEEEEEGRVESVEEVKALWTSEEAVSAGIRYLEEGMHRFKLGNGAEFSVYASPYTPEFCQWAFAYDRDEDRYSLPRSVSEGVFVPLNPVPEGEEVDIMLTHGPPYGILDKVVGSHASVGCEHLFHAVERVKPRLHVFGHIHEGYGATRWEWSTRNQSMIQCDKETALEDRCAYTDVSGGSKAPLRVGEETLFVNASVVTVEYHAMNAPWLVDLELPVE
;
A
#
# COMPACT_ATOMS: atom_id res chain seq x y z
N MET A 1 52.61 -3.19 4.04
CA MET A 1 51.80 -4.40 3.71
C MET A 1 50.39 -4.18 4.25
N GLY A 2 49.34 -4.36 3.45
CA GLY A 2 47.98 -3.89 3.77
C GLY A 2 46.98 -4.99 4.16
N ILE A 3 45.75 -4.83 3.66
CA ILE A 3 44.65 -5.81 3.77
C ILE A 3 45.12 -7.18 3.24
N SER A 4 44.77 -8.26 3.93
CA SER A 4 45.17 -9.63 3.59
C SER A 4 43.93 -10.50 3.37
N ARG A 5 43.98 -11.37 2.36
CA ARG A 5 42.92 -12.33 2.00
C ARG A 5 43.20 -13.74 2.54
N ASP A 6 44.17 -13.88 3.43
CA ASP A 6 44.47 -15.18 4.04
C ASP A 6 43.37 -15.60 5.03
N SER A 7 43.22 -16.91 5.25
CA SER A 7 42.32 -17.47 6.27
C SER A 7 43.03 -17.80 7.58
N ARG A 8 44.34 -17.50 7.69
CA ARG A 8 45.18 -17.94 8.82
C ARG A 8 45.01 -17.07 10.05
N HIS A 9 44.68 -15.80 9.87
CA HIS A 9 44.29 -14.92 10.97
C HIS A 9 42.92 -15.26 11.58
N LYS A 10 42.07 -16.01 10.84
CA LYS A 10 40.75 -16.45 11.33
C LYS A 10 40.91 -17.69 12.23
N ARG A 11 39.98 -17.87 13.16
CA ARG A 11 39.88 -19.09 13.98
C ARG A 11 39.65 -20.32 13.10
N SER A 12 40.01 -21.50 13.60
CA SER A 12 39.60 -22.77 12.98
C SER A 12 38.09 -22.99 13.14
N ALA A 13 37.55 -23.98 12.43
CA ALA A 13 36.17 -24.41 12.60
C ALA A 13 35.88 -24.86 14.05
N THR A 14 36.86 -25.43 14.75
CA THR A 14 36.77 -25.81 16.17
C THR A 14 36.83 -24.62 17.14
N GLY A 15 36.96 -23.37 16.65
CA GLY A 15 37.12 -22.17 17.47
C GLY A 15 38.55 -21.92 17.96
N ALA A 16 39.50 -22.82 17.72
CA ALA A 16 40.89 -22.67 18.14
C ALA A 16 41.57 -21.46 17.46
N LYS A 17 42.37 -20.73 18.24
CA LYS A 17 43.21 -19.64 17.75
C LYS A 17 44.43 -20.23 17.04
N ARG A 18 44.62 -19.89 15.76
CA ARG A 18 45.75 -20.39 14.97
C ARG A 18 47.03 -19.61 15.26
N ALA A 19 48.15 -20.31 15.40
CA ALA A 19 49.45 -19.70 15.57
C ALA A 19 49.95 -19.02 14.26
N THR A 20 50.72 -17.95 14.40
CA THR A 20 51.28 -17.22 13.25
C THR A 20 52.62 -17.84 12.84
N TYR A 21 52.63 -18.61 11.75
CA TYR A 21 53.85 -19.30 11.29
C TYR A 21 54.60 -18.58 10.14
N ARG A 22 53.97 -17.61 9.47
CA ARG A 22 54.61 -16.82 8.41
C ARG A 22 54.04 -15.40 8.33
N LYS A 23 54.86 -14.45 7.89
CA LYS A 23 54.43 -13.07 7.59
C LYS A 23 53.45 -13.05 6.41
N LYS A 24 52.67 -11.97 6.29
CA LYS A 24 51.77 -11.71 5.15
C LYS A 24 52.55 -11.83 3.83
N ARG A 25 51.91 -12.32 2.75
CA ARG A 25 52.54 -12.48 1.42
C ARG A 25 51.83 -11.65 0.35
N ALA A 26 52.57 -11.21 -0.66
CA ALA A 26 52.04 -10.32 -1.71
C ALA A 26 50.92 -10.97 -2.55
N PHE A 27 50.96 -12.28 -2.75
CA PHE A 27 49.93 -13.02 -3.51
C PHE A 27 48.58 -13.12 -2.76
N GLU A 28 48.55 -12.86 -1.45
CA GLU A 28 47.32 -12.79 -0.63
C GLU A 28 46.86 -11.34 -0.39
N LYS A 29 47.46 -10.35 -1.06
CA LYS A 29 47.13 -8.93 -0.86
C LYS A 29 45.69 -8.62 -1.27
N GLY A 30 44.94 -7.97 -0.38
CA GLY A 30 43.69 -7.27 -0.65
C GLY A 30 43.93 -5.79 -0.98
N ARG A 31 42.90 -5.12 -1.50
CA ARG A 31 42.87 -3.68 -1.76
C ARG A 31 41.51 -3.12 -1.29
N GLN A 32 41.46 -1.84 -0.98
CA GLN A 32 40.21 -1.14 -0.66
C GLN A 32 39.20 -1.24 -1.82
N PRO A 33 37.89 -1.21 -1.52
CA PRO A 33 36.82 -1.17 -2.51
C PRO A 33 36.88 0.11 -3.35
N SER A 34 36.14 0.15 -4.46
CA SER A 34 36.08 1.33 -5.31
C SER A 34 35.02 2.35 -4.87
N ASN A 35 33.91 1.87 -4.29
CA ASN A 35 32.72 2.65 -3.95
C ASN A 35 32.34 3.61 -5.09
N THR A 36 32.22 3.04 -6.29
CA THR A 36 31.96 3.78 -7.53
C THR A 36 30.65 4.55 -7.39
N ARG A 37 30.63 5.84 -7.67
CA ARG A 37 29.41 6.67 -7.61
C ARG A 37 28.95 7.12 -8.98
N ILE A 38 27.71 7.61 -9.07
CA ILE A 38 27.21 8.29 -10.26
C ILE A 38 27.94 9.63 -10.41
N GLY A 39 28.42 9.93 -11.62
CA GLY A 39 29.07 11.22 -11.92
C GLY A 39 30.06 11.15 -13.08
N PRO A 40 30.75 12.25 -13.40
CA PRO A 40 31.62 12.35 -14.57
C PRO A 40 32.71 11.29 -14.54
N LYS A 41 32.86 10.58 -15.67
CA LYS A 41 33.67 9.37 -15.81
C LYS A 41 35.09 9.55 -15.26
N ARG A 42 35.40 8.84 -14.18
CA ARG A 42 36.73 8.78 -13.55
C ARG A 42 37.11 7.33 -13.27
N ILE A 43 38.15 6.85 -13.95
CA ILE A 43 38.64 5.47 -13.83
C ILE A 43 40.14 5.49 -13.51
N HIS A 44 40.54 4.70 -12.51
CA HIS A 44 41.94 4.52 -12.14
C HIS A 44 42.46 3.15 -12.57
N LEU A 45 43.62 3.15 -13.21
CA LEU A 45 44.31 1.92 -13.61
C LEU A 45 45.06 1.31 -12.43
N VAL A 46 44.85 0.01 -12.20
CA VAL A 46 45.49 -0.73 -11.12
C VAL A 46 46.29 -1.90 -11.69
N ARG A 47 47.62 -1.85 -11.54
CA ARG A 47 48.49 -3.00 -11.86
C ARG A 47 48.24 -4.16 -10.89
N THR A 48 48.10 -5.36 -11.44
CA THR A 48 47.86 -6.61 -10.71
C THR A 48 48.95 -7.64 -11.00
N ARG A 49 48.82 -8.85 -10.43
CA ARG A 49 49.80 -9.92 -10.59
C ARG A 49 49.96 -10.29 -12.07
N GLY A 50 51.21 -10.57 -12.47
CA GLY A 50 51.53 -10.94 -13.86
C GLY A 50 51.55 -9.77 -14.84
N GLY A 51 51.54 -8.52 -14.38
CA GLY A 51 51.56 -7.34 -15.26
C GLY A 51 50.18 -6.90 -15.76
N ASN A 52 49.14 -7.68 -15.50
CA ASN A 52 47.76 -7.41 -15.90
C ASN A 52 47.19 -6.13 -15.25
N ARG A 53 46.22 -5.51 -15.90
CA ARG A 53 45.57 -4.26 -15.45
C ARG A 53 44.11 -4.52 -15.06
N LYS A 54 43.65 -3.84 -14.00
CA LYS A 54 42.23 -3.70 -13.66
C LYS A 54 41.84 -2.24 -13.71
N PHE A 55 40.60 -1.97 -14.12
CA PHE A 55 40.07 -0.62 -14.28
C PHE A 55 39.11 -0.35 -13.12
N ARG A 56 39.54 0.50 -12.19
CA ARG A 56 38.75 0.83 -11.01
C ARG A 56 37.90 2.06 -11.31
N GLY A 57 36.62 1.86 -11.59
CA GLY A 57 35.66 2.96 -11.69
C GLY A 57 35.53 3.65 -10.33
N LEU A 58 35.65 4.98 -10.30
CA LEU A 58 35.38 5.81 -9.12
C LEU A 58 34.10 6.63 -9.33
N ARG A 59 33.92 7.14 -10.54
CA ARG A 59 32.69 7.80 -10.99
C ARG A 59 32.33 7.34 -12.39
N LEU A 60 31.07 7.02 -12.64
CA LEU A 60 30.55 6.62 -13.95
C LEU A 60 29.15 7.23 -14.10
N ASP A 61 28.84 7.78 -15.27
CA ASP A 61 27.56 8.45 -15.59
C ASP A 61 26.72 7.68 -16.60
N SER A 62 27.34 6.76 -17.35
CA SER A 62 26.72 6.05 -18.46
C SER A 62 27.27 4.64 -18.58
N GLY A 63 26.42 3.75 -19.07
CA GLY A 63 26.69 2.32 -19.21
C GLY A 63 26.03 1.76 -20.46
N ASN A 64 26.46 0.57 -20.89
CA ASN A 64 25.77 -0.16 -21.97
C ASN A 64 24.74 -1.10 -21.36
N PHE A 65 23.46 -0.83 -21.62
CA PHE A 65 22.35 -1.65 -21.13
C PHE A 65 21.71 -2.39 -22.29
N SER A 66 21.30 -3.64 -22.04
CA SER A 66 20.62 -4.49 -23.02
C SER A 66 19.13 -4.60 -22.73
N TRP A 67 18.32 -4.51 -23.78
CA TRP A 67 16.92 -4.92 -23.76
C TRP A 67 16.85 -6.37 -24.22
N GLY A 68 16.50 -7.28 -23.30
CA GLY A 68 16.60 -8.73 -23.51
C GLY A 68 15.65 -9.24 -24.57
N SER A 69 14.36 -8.93 -24.43
CA SER A 69 13.29 -9.31 -25.36
C SER A 69 13.55 -8.83 -26.80
N GLU A 70 14.02 -7.59 -26.96
CA GLU A 70 14.27 -6.95 -28.25
C GLU A 70 15.66 -7.25 -28.84
N GLY A 71 16.55 -7.90 -28.08
CA GLY A 71 17.89 -8.28 -28.55
C GLY A 71 18.81 -7.09 -28.89
N ILE A 72 18.62 -5.93 -28.26
CA ILE A 72 19.42 -4.73 -28.51
C ILE A 72 20.18 -4.25 -27.30
N SER A 73 21.26 -3.49 -27.52
CA SER A 73 21.95 -2.77 -26.46
C SER A 73 22.19 -1.32 -26.83
N ARG A 74 22.03 -0.41 -25.86
CA ARG A 74 22.30 1.01 -26.05
C ARG A 74 23.10 1.56 -24.87
N LYS A 75 23.93 2.55 -25.18
CA LYS A 75 24.57 3.37 -24.15
C LYS A 75 23.55 4.36 -23.62
N THR A 76 23.27 4.29 -22.32
CA THR A 76 22.30 5.17 -21.65
C THR A 76 22.93 5.79 -20.40
N ARG A 77 22.34 6.90 -19.95
CA ARG A 77 22.74 7.56 -18.70
C ARG A 77 22.14 6.79 -17.53
N VAL A 78 22.95 6.58 -16.48
CA VAL A 78 22.46 6.06 -15.19
C VAL A 78 22.04 7.26 -14.34
N ILE A 79 20.81 7.25 -13.86
CA ILE A 79 20.20 8.39 -13.17
C ILE A 79 20.40 8.23 -11.66
N VAL A 80 19.88 7.13 -11.10
CA VAL A 80 19.85 6.87 -9.64
C VAL A 80 19.92 5.37 -9.38
N VAL A 81 20.42 4.98 -8.20
CA VAL A 81 20.29 3.62 -7.67
C VAL A 81 18.98 3.55 -6.91
N ALA A 82 18.04 2.72 -7.38
CA ALA A 82 16.72 2.58 -6.78
C ALA A 82 16.70 1.51 -5.69
N TYR A 83 17.40 0.40 -5.89
CA TYR A 83 17.42 -0.72 -4.94
C TYR A 83 18.77 -1.44 -4.95
N HIS A 84 19.16 -2.01 -3.80
CA HIS A 84 20.36 -2.85 -3.70
C HIS A 84 20.16 -4.01 -2.71
N PRO A 85 20.25 -5.28 -3.14
CA PRO A 85 19.89 -6.43 -2.29
C PRO A 85 20.83 -6.65 -1.10
N SER A 86 22.08 -6.17 -1.17
CA SER A 86 23.05 -6.38 -0.08
C SER A 86 23.06 -5.34 1.03
N ASN A 87 22.71 -4.07 0.76
CA ASN A 87 22.86 -2.98 1.74
C ASN A 87 22.17 -1.68 1.27
N ASN A 88 21.26 -1.14 2.10
CA ASN A 88 20.50 0.08 1.85
C ASN A 88 21.37 1.36 1.81
N GLU A 89 22.52 1.37 2.48
CA GLU A 89 23.47 2.50 2.42
C GLU A 89 24.01 2.73 1.00
N LEU A 90 24.06 1.67 0.18
CA LEU A 90 24.50 1.77 -1.21
C LEU A 90 23.47 2.48 -2.09
N VAL A 91 22.19 2.36 -1.76
CA VAL A 91 21.08 3.10 -2.37
C VAL A 91 21.20 4.57 -1.98
N ARG A 92 21.26 4.86 -0.67
CA ARG A 92 21.37 6.22 -0.11
C ARG A 92 22.55 7.02 -0.68
N THR A 93 23.67 6.35 -0.96
CA THR A 93 24.88 6.99 -1.49
C THR A 93 25.04 6.93 -3.00
N ASN A 94 24.05 6.38 -3.73
CA ASN A 94 24.11 6.14 -5.18
C ASN A 94 25.39 5.41 -5.61
N THR A 95 25.71 4.32 -4.91
CA THR A 95 26.91 3.50 -5.16
C THR A 95 26.61 2.39 -6.18
N LEU A 96 27.40 2.35 -7.25
CA LEU A 96 27.28 1.42 -8.38
C LEU A 96 28.10 0.15 -8.16
N THR A 97 27.39 -0.96 -7.96
CA THR A 97 27.92 -2.31 -7.76
C THR A 97 27.13 -3.32 -8.60
N LYS A 98 27.67 -4.54 -8.75
CA LYS A 98 26.92 -5.63 -9.40
C LYS A 98 25.62 -5.88 -8.62
N SER A 99 24.53 -6.13 -9.33
CA SER A 99 23.20 -6.41 -8.80
C SER A 99 22.49 -5.20 -8.16
N ALA A 100 23.02 -3.98 -8.32
CA ALA A 100 22.24 -2.79 -8.03
C ALA A 100 21.16 -2.61 -9.10
N VAL A 101 19.94 -2.33 -8.67
CA VAL A 101 18.83 -1.90 -9.53
C VAL A 101 18.94 -0.39 -9.67
N VAL A 102 19.00 0.08 -10.91
CA VAL A 102 19.17 1.49 -11.27
C VAL A 102 18.05 1.94 -12.21
N GLN A 103 17.73 3.22 -12.15
CA GLN A 103 16.94 3.87 -13.20
C GLN A 103 17.89 4.41 -14.27
N ILE A 104 17.61 4.08 -15.53
CA ILE A 104 18.35 4.54 -16.70
C ILE A 104 17.47 5.38 -17.62
N ASP A 105 18.09 6.24 -18.42
CA ASP A 105 17.40 7.02 -19.45
C ASP A 105 16.80 6.12 -20.54
N ALA A 106 15.49 6.26 -20.79
CA ALA A 106 14.75 5.49 -21.78
C ALA A 106 14.93 6.01 -23.22
N ALA A 107 15.41 7.24 -23.42
CA ALA A 107 15.40 7.90 -24.73
C ALA A 107 16.12 7.10 -25.84
N PRO A 108 17.31 6.50 -25.62
CA PRO A 108 17.99 5.72 -26.66
C PRO A 108 17.22 4.45 -27.08
N PHE A 109 16.44 3.86 -26.17
CA PHE A 109 15.59 2.71 -26.47
C PHE A 109 14.30 3.14 -27.18
N ARG A 110 13.69 4.26 -26.75
CA ARG A 110 12.52 4.84 -27.41
C ARG A 110 12.79 5.20 -28.87
N GLN A 111 13.91 5.90 -29.13
CA GLN A 111 14.33 6.26 -30.49
C GLN A 111 14.54 5.03 -31.37
N TRP A 112 15.12 3.97 -30.81
CA TRP A 112 15.28 2.72 -31.55
C TRP A 112 13.93 2.06 -31.85
N TYR A 113 13.03 2.00 -30.87
CA TYR A 113 11.71 1.38 -31.02
C TYR A 113 10.88 2.09 -32.11
N GLU A 114 10.81 3.42 -32.07
CA GLU A 114 10.12 4.23 -33.08
C GLU A 114 10.73 4.06 -34.49
N ALA A 115 12.06 3.95 -34.59
CA ALA A 115 12.74 3.70 -35.85
C ALA A 115 12.57 2.26 -36.36
N HIS A 116 12.50 1.28 -35.46
CA HIS A 116 12.46 -0.15 -35.80
C HIS A 116 11.05 -0.62 -36.18
N TYR A 117 10.05 -0.20 -35.39
CA TYR A 117 8.65 -0.59 -35.52
C TYR A 117 7.75 0.46 -36.16
N GLY A 118 8.20 1.72 -36.24
CA GLY A 118 7.40 2.80 -36.84
C GLY A 118 6.22 3.27 -35.98
N GLN A 119 6.09 2.76 -34.75
CA GLN A 119 5.04 3.12 -33.78
C GLN A 119 5.64 3.89 -32.59
N PRO A 120 4.93 4.88 -32.03
CA PRO A 120 5.34 5.54 -30.80
C PRO A 120 5.16 4.60 -29.59
N ILE A 121 6.04 4.72 -28.59
CA ILE A 121 5.94 4.03 -27.29
C ILE A 121 5.98 5.05 -26.15
N GLY A 122 5.03 4.95 -25.22
CA GLY A 122 4.97 5.78 -24.02
C GLY A 122 4.69 7.27 -24.27
N ARG A 123 3.84 7.62 -25.24
CA ARG A 123 3.34 9.00 -25.40
C ARG A 123 2.00 9.15 -24.67
N ARG A 124 1.92 10.06 -23.68
CA ARG A 124 0.65 10.46 -23.06
C ARG A 124 -0.33 10.92 -24.14
N ARG A 125 -1.54 10.36 -24.15
CA ARG A 125 -2.63 10.61 -25.13
C ARG A 125 -2.95 12.09 -25.42
N GLN A 126 -2.47 13.06 -24.62
CA GLN A 126 -2.77 14.49 -24.77
C GLN A 126 -1.69 15.34 -25.45
N GLN A 127 -0.45 14.86 -25.64
CA GLN A 127 0.61 15.65 -26.30
C GLN A 127 0.88 15.12 -27.71
N LYS A 128 0.08 15.57 -28.69
CA LYS A 128 0.47 15.53 -30.10
C LYS A 128 1.61 16.54 -30.29
N THR A 129 2.85 16.10 -30.09
CA THR A 129 4.00 16.85 -30.60
C THR A 129 3.88 16.87 -32.14
N GLU A 130 4.00 18.05 -32.76
CA GLU A 130 4.11 18.22 -34.20
C GLU A 130 5.37 17.49 -34.70
N THR A 131 5.28 16.18 -34.94
CA THR A 131 6.31 15.46 -35.68
C THR A 131 6.05 15.66 -37.16
N THR A 132 6.93 16.40 -37.83
CA THR A 132 7.03 16.43 -39.30
C THR A 132 7.02 15.00 -39.83
N GLU A 133 5.95 14.62 -40.52
CA GLU A 133 5.83 13.32 -41.18
C GLU A 133 6.86 13.22 -42.31
N GLU A 134 8.02 12.64 -42.01
CA GLU A 134 8.97 12.26 -43.05
C GLU A 134 8.34 11.16 -43.92
N LYS A 135 8.20 11.43 -45.22
CA LYS A 135 7.69 10.45 -46.19
C LYS A 135 8.66 9.27 -46.29
N LYS A 136 8.32 8.16 -45.63
CA LYS A 136 9.04 6.88 -45.73
C LYS A 136 8.64 6.13 -46.99
N SER A 137 9.55 5.30 -47.51
CA SER A 137 9.24 4.43 -48.65
C SER A 137 8.24 3.34 -48.28
N ASN A 138 7.39 2.94 -49.23
CA ASN A 138 6.36 1.90 -49.00
C ASN A 138 6.96 0.57 -48.53
N SER A 139 8.18 0.23 -48.97
CA SER A 139 8.88 -0.97 -48.52
C SER A 139 9.24 -0.92 -47.04
N VAL A 140 9.66 0.24 -46.52
CA VAL A 140 9.99 0.42 -45.11
C VAL A 140 8.75 0.33 -44.24
N VAL A 141 7.66 0.97 -44.66
CA VAL A 141 6.38 0.93 -43.94
C VAL A 141 5.86 -0.51 -43.84
N LYS A 142 5.89 -1.26 -44.96
CA LYS A 142 5.49 -2.67 -44.98
C LYS A 142 6.32 -3.51 -44.00
N LYS A 143 7.65 -3.34 -44.01
CA LYS A 143 8.55 -4.08 -43.12
C LYS A 143 8.37 -3.72 -41.65
N GLN A 144 8.07 -2.47 -41.34
CA GLN A 144 7.79 -2.01 -39.98
C GLN A 144 6.48 -2.61 -39.44
N ALA A 145 5.44 -2.62 -40.27
CA ALA A 145 4.15 -3.23 -39.92
C ALA A 145 4.26 -4.74 -39.67
N GLU A 146 4.99 -5.47 -40.53
CA GLU A 146 5.26 -6.91 -40.36
C GLU A 146 5.98 -7.18 -39.02
N ARG A 147 7.05 -6.44 -38.72
CA ARG A 147 7.79 -6.60 -37.45
C ARG A 147 6.95 -6.28 -36.22
N PHE A 148 6.14 -5.21 -36.29
CA PHE A 148 5.32 -4.81 -35.16
C PHE A 148 4.26 -5.86 -34.84
N ALA A 149 3.69 -6.49 -35.87
CA ALA A 149 2.73 -7.59 -35.69
C ALA A 149 3.36 -8.80 -35.00
N ASP A 150 4.62 -9.13 -35.34
CA ASP A 150 5.33 -10.29 -34.79
C ASP A 150 5.84 -10.07 -33.36
N HIS A 151 6.53 -8.94 -33.11
CA HIS A 151 7.28 -8.71 -31.87
C HIS A 151 7.08 -7.33 -31.24
N GLY A 152 6.36 -6.42 -31.88
CA GLY A 152 6.27 -5.02 -31.42
C GLY A 152 5.46 -4.80 -30.15
N LYS A 153 4.67 -5.77 -29.69
CA LYS A 153 3.87 -5.63 -28.47
C LYS A 153 4.75 -5.77 -27.23
N VAL A 154 4.94 -4.65 -26.52
CA VAL A 154 5.70 -4.57 -25.28
C VAL A 154 4.79 -4.79 -24.08
N GLU A 155 5.33 -5.36 -23.00
CA GLU A 155 4.64 -5.50 -21.72
C GLU A 155 4.20 -4.13 -21.15
N SER A 156 2.99 -4.06 -20.60
CA SER A 156 2.39 -2.81 -20.09
C SER A 156 3.24 -2.15 -18.99
N ALA A 157 3.87 -2.94 -18.13
CA ALA A 157 4.77 -2.47 -17.07
C ALA A 157 6.01 -1.75 -17.62
N ILE A 158 6.51 -2.17 -18.79
CA ILE A 158 7.63 -1.53 -19.48
C ILE A 158 7.14 -0.30 -20.26
N GLU A 159 5.96 -0.37 -20.89
CA GLU A 159 5.35 0.76 -21.61
C GLU A 159 5.13 1.97 -20.68
N ARG A 160 4.62 1.76 -19.47
CA ARG A 160 4.48 2.80 -18.43
C ARG A 160 5.81 3.45 -18.06
N GLN A 161 6.89 2.68 -18.01
CA GLN A 161 8.24 3.22 -17.75
C GLN A 161 8.76 4.10 -18.90
N PHE A 162 8.38 3.75 -20.15
CA PHE A 162 8.65 4.63 -21.29
C PHE A 162 7.87 5.94 -21.20
N GLU A 163 6.69 6.01 -20.59
CA GLU A 163 5.98 7.27 -20.34
C GLU A 163 6.74 8.17 -19.35
N ALA A 164 7.25 7.58 -18.26
CA ALA A 164 8.07 8.28 -17.27
C ALA A 164 9.47 8.68 -17.82
N GLY A 165 9.89 8.09 -18.95
CA GLY A 165 11.20 8.31 -19.55
C GLY A 165 12.37 7.69 -18.78
N ARG A 166 12.09 6.77 -17.86
CA ARG A 166 13.10 6.07 -17.05
C ARG A 166 12.78 4.58 -17.02
N LEU A 167 13.76 3.75 -17.35
CA LEU A 167 13.63 2.28 -17.28
C LEU A 167 14.39 1.74 -16.07
N TYR A 168 13.83 0.71 -15.43
CA TYR A 168 14.54 -0.06 -14.41
C TYR A 168 15.49 -1.07 -15.06
N ALA A 169 16.71 -1.13 -14.55
CA ALA A 169 17.75 -2.02 -15.06
C ALA A 169 18.65 -2.53 -13.93
N VAL A 170 19.24 -3.72 -14.12
CA VAL A 170 20.20 -4.31 -13.18
C VAL A 170 21.61 -4.18 -13.72
N ILE A 171 22.55 -3.74 -12.86
CA ILE A 171 23.97 -3.73 -13.19
C ILE A 171 24.51 -5.17 -13.15
N ALA A 172 24.81 -5.75 -14.32
CA ALA A 172 25.40 -7.08 -14.44
C ALA A 172 26.94 -7.08 -14.31
N SER A 173 27.56 -5.96 -14.69
CA SER A 173 29.02 -5.78 -14.65
C SER A 173 29.56 -5.51 -13.23
N ARG A 174 30.89 -5.46 -13.09
CA ARG A 174 31.57 -5.14 -11.83
C ARG A 174 32.37 -3.83 -11.97
N PRO A 175 31.79 -2.65 -11.70
CA PRO A 175 32.42 -1.35 -11.93
C PRO A 175 33.81 -1.18 -11.30
N GLY A 176 34.02 -1.71 -10.09
CA GLY A 176 35.33 -1.66 -9.42
C GLY A 176 36.42 -2.56 -10.00
N GLN A 177 36.08 -3.43 -10.96
CA GLN A 177 37.01 -4.37 -11.63
C GLN A 177 37.24 -4.02 -13.11
N SER A 178 36.15 -3.79 -13.85
CA SER A 178 36.15 -3.52 -15.30
C SER A 178 36.10 -2.04 -15.65
N GLY A 179 35.72 -1.17 -14.70
CA GLY A 179 35.52 0.26 -14.96
C GLY A 179 34.31 0.56 -15.85
N ARG A 180 33.36 -0.37 -15.94
CA ARG A 180 32.12 -0.25 -16.72
C ARG A 180 30.91 -0.48 -15.83
N VAL A 181 29.78 0.10 -16.21
CA VAL A 181 28.48 -0.04 -15.54
C VAL A 181 27.46 -0.58 -16.54
N ASP A 182 27.75 -1.76 -17.08
CA ASP A 182 26.91 -2.44 -18.06
C ASP A 182 25.89 -3.35 -17.35
N GLY A 183 24.73 -3.54 -17.98
CA GLY A 183 23.58 -4.21 -17.39
C GLY A 183 22.50 -4.61 -18.41
N TYR A 184 21.33 -4.97 -17.90
CA TYR A 184 20.14 -5.30 -18.70
C TYR A 184 18.89 -4.67 -18.08
N ILE A 185 17.90 -4.37 -18.90
CA ILE A 185 16.59 -3.84 -18.50
C ILE A 185 15.81 -4.96 -17.78
N LEU A 186 15.11 -4.62 -16.71
CA LEU A 186 14.25 -5.55 -15.99
C LEU A 186 12.95 -5.78 -16.78
N GLU A 187 12.56 -7.05 -16.94
CA GLU A 187 11.37 -7.48 -17.68
C GLU A 187 10.64 -8.60 -16.91
N GLY A 188 9.34 -8.78 -17.15
CA GLY A 188 8.54 -9.89 -16.62
C GLY A 188 8.61 -10.06 -15.10
N GLU A 189 8.76 -11.32 -14.64
CA GLU A 189 8.77 -11.67 -13.22
C GLU A 189 9.87 -10.96 -12.41
N GLU A 190 11.04 -10.71 -13.03
CA GLU A 190 12.13 -10.01 -12.35
C GLU A 190 11.78 -8.53 -12.14
N LEU A 191 11.14 -7.90 -13.14
CA LEU A 191 10.63 -6.53 -13.00
C LEU A 191 9.56 -6.47 -11.91
N ALA A 192 8.60 -7.38 -11.92
CA ALA A 192 7.53 -7.45 -10.92
C ALA A 192 8.09 -7.65 -9.49
N PHE A 193 9.16 -8.45 -9.33
CA PHE A 193 9.82 -8.64 -8.04
C PHE A 193 10.46 -7.34 -7.50
N TYR A 194 11.04 -6.52 -8.37
CA TYR A 194 11.69 -5.26 -7.98
C TYR A 194 10.76 -4.05 -8.01
N GLN A 195 9.60 -4.16 -8.66
CA GLN A 195 8.52 -3.19 -8.53
C GLN A 195 7.88 -3.37 -7.14
N LEU A 196 7.84 -2.28 -6.39
CA LEU A 196 7.38 -2.26 -5.01
C LEU A 196 5.87 -2.53 -4.97
N ARG A 197 5.49 -3.80 -4.77
CA ARG A 197 4.15 -4.11 -4.25
C ARG A 197 4.09 -3.66 -2.79
N THR A 198 3.07 -2.89 -2.47
CA THR A 198 2.73 -2.60 -1.07
C THR A 198 1.70 -3.63 -0.64
N ARG A 199 2.01 -4.37 0.42
CA ARG A 199 1.11 -5.35 1.00
C ARG A 199 0.27 -4.69 2.08
N LEU A 200 -1.04 -4.74 1.92
CA LEU A 200 -2.03 -4.18 2.83
C LEU A 200 -2.74 -5.32 3.56
N TYR A 201 -2.75 -5.29 4.88
CA TYR A 201 -3.55 -6.17 5.73
C TYR A 201 -4.75 -5.40 6.26
N ILE A 202 -5.95 -5.88 5.98
CA ILE A 202 -7.17 -5.09 6.09
C ILE A 202 -8.18 -5.83 6.98
N ILE A 203 -8.62 -5.13 8.01
CA ILE A 203 -9.64 -5.58 8.97
C ILE A 203 -10.62 -4.44 9.27
N SER A 204 -11.77 -4.77 9.82
CA SER A 204 -12.77 -3.84 10.31
C SER A 204 -13.69 -4.58 11.29
N ASP A 205 -14.45 -3.84 12.10
CA ASP A 205 -15.51 -4.38 12.96
C ASP A 205 -14.96 -5.49 13.87
N THR A 206 -13.88 -5.20 14.59
CA THR A 206 -13.32 -6.18 15.52
C THR A 206 -14.16 -6.31 16.77
N HIS A 207 -14.88 -5.26 17.19
CA HIS A 207 -15.75 -5.28 18.38
C HIS A 207 -15.06 -5.86 19.61
N THR A 208 -13.79 -5.47 19.84
CA THR A 208 -12.91 -5.98 20.90
C THR A 208 -12.43 -7.43 20.72
N LEU A 209 -12.89 -8.16 19.70
CA LEU A 209 -12.46 -9.53 19.45
C LEU A 209 -11.06 -9.57 18.86
N THR A 210 -10.16 -10.28 19.55
CA THR A 210 -8.79 -10.50 19.09
C THR A 210 -8.67 -11.75 18.23
N PRO A 211 -7.61 -11.88 17.40
CA PRO A 211 -7.38 -13.08 16.61
C PRO A 211 -7.30 -14.32 17.50
N ASN A 212 -7.84 -15.44 17.02
CA ASN A 212 -7.80 -16.70 17.75
C ASN A 212 -6.35 -17.20 17.98
N PRO A 213 -6.06 -17.97 19.04
CA PRO A 213 -4.72 -18.52 19.31
C PRO A 213 -4.29 -19.60 18.29
N ALA A 214 -2.98 -19.83 18.16
CA ALA A 214 -2.38 -20.85 17.28
C ALA A 214 -2.03 -22.16 18.01
N PRO A 215 -1.99 -23.36 17.37
CA PRO A 215 -2.76 -23.84 16.23
C PRO A 215 -3.80 -24.88 16.69
N ASN A 216 -5.10 -24.57 16.63
CA ASN A 216 -6.17 -25.59 16.65
C ASN A 216 -7.54 -25.03 16.25
N THR A 217 -7.57 -24.11 15.29
CA THR A 217 -8.77 -23.36 14.94
C THR A 217 -9.11 -23.53 13.46
N THR A 218 -10.40 -23.62 13.16
CA THR A 218 -10.97 -23.59 11.81
C THR A 218 -11.25 -22.15 11.34
N ASN A 219 -10.63 -21.17 12.01
CA ASN A 219 -10.92 -19.75 11.82
C ASN A 219 -9.71 -19.04 11.19
N PRO A 220 -9.88 -18.35 10.05
CA PRO A 220 -8.80 -17.62 9.38
C PRO A 220 -8.31 -16.41 10.19
N TYR A 221 -9.15 -15.77 11.01
CA TYR A 221 -8.73 -14.67 11.89
C TYR A 221 -8.03 -15.23 13.14
N ARG A 222 -6.72 -15.49 13.01
CA ARG A 222 -5.90 -16.11 14.04
C ARG A 222 -4.44 -15.65 14.04
N HIS A 223 -3.79 -15.78 15.19
CA HIS A 223 -2.36 -15.55 15.32
C HIS A 223 -1.53 -16.66 14.63
N PRO A 224 -0.29 -16.36 14.20
CA PRO A 224 0.21 -15.01 14.00
C PRO A 224 -0.48 -14.34 12.81
N LEU A 225 -0.72 -13.03 12.92
CA LEU A 225 -1.28 -12.24 11.83
C LEU A 225 -0.31 -12.24 10.63
N PRO A 226 -0.80 -12.24 9.38
CA PRO A 226 0.02 -12.09 8.19
C PRO A 226 0.90 -10.83 8.24
N LYS A 227 2.13 -10.94 7.74
CA LYS A 227 3.03 -9.80 7.58
C LYS A 227 2.54 -8.89 6.46
N ALA A 228 2.54 -7.58 6.71
CA ALA A 228 2.18 -6.55 5.74
C ALA A 228 3.08 -5.31 5.87
N ASP A 229 3.00 -4.41 4.90
CA ASP A 229 3.63 -3.10 5.00
C ASP A 229 2.71 -2.13 5.75
N VAL A 230 1.41 -2.15 5.42
CA VAL A 230 0.38 -1.35 6.08
C VAL A 230 -0.75 -2.25 6.60
N LEU A 231 -1.21 -2.00 7.83
CA LEU A 231 -2.45 -2.53 8.36
C LEU A 231 -3.52 -1.43 8.35
N LEU A 232 -4.72 -1.73 7.86
CA LEU A 232 -5.87 -0.82 7.86
C LEU A 232 -6.97 -1.40 8.76
N HIS A 233 -7.51 -0.57 9.67
CA HIS A 233 -8.70 -0.89 10.49
C HIS A 233 -9.81 0.13 10.22
N ALA A 234 -10.93 -0.31 9.64
CA ALA A 234 -12.00 0.56 9.15
C ALA A 234 -13.15 0.79 10.14
N GLY A 235 -12.82 1.06 11.41
CA GLY A 235 -13.80 1.37 12.45
C GLY A 235 -14.39 0.15 13.16
N ASP A 236 -15.21 0.43 14.17
CA ASP A 236 -15.75 -0.52 15.14
C ASP A 236 -14.65 -1.36 15.78
N ILE A 237 -13.71 -0.63 16.40
CA ILE A 237 -12.59 -1.19 17.15
C ILE A 237 -13.14 -1.89 18.41
N THR A 238 -14.07 -1.23 19.08
CA THR A 238 -14.64 -1.64 20.36
C THR A 238 -16.09 -2.06 20.23
N LYS A 239 -16.62 -2.76 21.23
CA LYS A 239 -18.03 -3.14 21.24
C LYS A 239 -18.92 -1.99 21.72
N VAL A 240 -18.44 -1.18 22.66
CA VAL A 240 -19.21 -0.05 23.21
C VAL A 240 -18.31 1.08 23.72
N GLY A 241 -17.05 1.17 23.27
CA GLY A 241 -16.18 2.29 23.58
C GLY A 241 -15.57 2.29 24.99
N LEU A 242 -15.60 1.19 25.75
CA LEU A 242 -14.95 1.16 27.06
C LEU A 242 -13.42 1.28 26.91
N LYS A 243 -12.75 1.98 27.83
CA LYS A 243 -11.28 2.14 27.79
C LYS A 243 -10.54 0.80 27.75
N ALA A 244 -11.00 -0.18 28.52
CA ALA A 244 -10.43 -1.52 28.52
C ALA A 244 -10.55 -2.23 27.16
N GLU A 245 -11.61 -1.95 26.39
CA GLU A 245 -11.80 -2.49 25.04
C GLU A 245 -10.77 -1.89 24.06
N HIS A 246 -10.54 -0.58 24.15
CA HIS A 246 -9.50 0.11 23.39
C HIS A 246 -8.10 -0.45 23.71
N GLU A 247 -7.78 -0.67 24.99
CA GLU A 247 -6.49 -1.23 25.42
C GLU A 247 -6.23 -2.63 24.84
N VAL A 248 -7.27 -3.48 24.74
CA VAL A 248 -7.17 -4.82 24.15
C VAL A 248 -6.78 -4.75 22.67
N ILE A 249 -7.47 -3.93 21.88
CA ILE A 249 -7.19 -3.82 20.44
C ILE A 249 -5.89 -3.07 20.19
N PHE A 250 -5.58 -2.05 21.00
CA PHE A 250 -4.31 -1.35 20.96
C PHE A 250 -3.13 -2.33 21.12
N SER A 251 -3.21 -3.23 22.10
CA SER A 251 -2.22 -4.28 22.32
C SER A 251 -2.11 -5.24 21.11
N MET A 252 -3.25 -5.63 20.54
CA MET A 252 -3.29 -6.48 19.35
C MET A 252 -2.60 -5.81 18.14
N LEU A 253 -2.93 -4.55 17.85
CA LEU A 253 -2.33 -3.77 16.76
C LEU A 253 -0.84 -3.53 16.99
N LYS A 254 -0.42 -3.29 18.23
CA LYS A 254 1.00 -3.16 18.59
C LYS A 254 1.78 -4.43 18.27
N SER A 255 1.17 -5.61 18.45
CA SER A 255 1.77 -6.90 18.12
C SER A 255 1.76 -7.25 16.63
N ALA A 256 0.97 -6.54 15.82
CA ALA A 256 0.80 -6.85 14.40
C ALA A 256 2.09 -6.58 13.59
N PRO A 257 2.51 -7.51 12.71
CA PRO A 257 3.74 -7.41 11.93
C PRO A 257 3.56 -6.52 10.69
N ALA A 258 3.28 -5.23 10.92
CA ALA A 258 3.19 -4.18 9.91
C ALA A 258 4.03 -2.95 10.29
N GLU A 259 4.58 -2.25 9.29
CA GLU A 259 5.35 -1.02 9.50
C GLU A 259 4.41 0.11 9.96
N LEU A 260 3.30 0.30 9.26
CA LEU A 260 2.29 1.32 9.52
C LEU A 260 0.94 0.64 9.84
N LYS A 261 0.23 1.13 10.85
CA LYS A 261 -1.15 0.71 11.18
C LYS A 261 -2.04 1.94 11.20
N LEU A 262 -2.97 2.04 10.27
CA LEU A 262 -3.93 3.14 10.17
C LEU A 262 -5.27 2.66 10.72
N VAL A 263 -5.85 3.45 11.62
CA VAL A 263 -7.08 3.11 12.33
C VAL A 263 -8.02 4.30 12.31
N ILE A 264 -9.27 4.08 11.93
CA ILE A 264 -10.37 5.03 12.14
C ILE A 264 -11.32 4.47 13.19
N ALA A 265 -12.12 5.35 13.81
CA ALA A 265 -13.23 4.95 14.67
C ALA A 265 -14.43 4.48 13.83
N GLY A 266 -15.35 3.75 14.46
CA GLY A 266 -16.70 3.49 13.96
C GLY A 266 -17.77 3.86 14.98
N ASN A 267 -19.03 3.54 14.68
CA ASN A 267 -20.16 3.99 15.49
C ASN A 267 -20.23 3.33 16.87
N HIS A 268 -19.54 2.20 17.08
CA HIS A 268 -19.39 1.55 18.39
C HIS A 268 -18.28 2.14 19.26
N ASP A 269 -17.36 2.92 18.68
CA ASP A 269 -16.24 3.56 19.37
C ASP A 269 -16.68 4.87 20.04
N ILE A 270 -17.77 4.82 20.81
CA ILE A 270 -18.53 5.99 21.25
C ILE A 270 -17.73 6.99 22.09
N THR A 271 -16.65 6.57 22.74
CA THR A 271 -15.75 7.42 23.52
C THR A 271 -14.76 8.21 22.66
N LEU A 272 -14.65 7.90 21.36
CA LEU A 272 -13.90 8.68 20.38
C LEU A 272 -14.76 9.77 19.71
N ASP A 273 -16.08 9.76 19.92
CA ASP A 273 -17.01 10.83 19.56
C ASP A 273 -17.38 11.63 20.82
N GLU A 274 -16.58 12.64 21.11
CA GLU A 274 -16.67 13.43 22.35
C GLU A 274 -18.05 14.10 22.52
N GLU A 275 -18.56 14.74 21.46
CA GLU A 275 -19.86 15.42 21.49
C GLU A 275 -21.00 14.44 21.77
N TYR A 276 -20.99 13.30 21.09
CA TYR A 276 -21.97 12.26 21.31
C TYR A 276 -21.87 11.65 22.72
N TYR A 277 -20.65 11.37 23.19
CA TYR A 277 -20.42 10.72 24.48
C TYR A 277 -20.92 11.57 25.65
N SER A 278 -20.58 12.86 25.64
CA SER A 278 -21.02 13.83 26.65
C SER A 278 -22.53 14.00 26.66
N ARG A 279 -23.20 13.91 25.50
CA ARG A 279 -24.65 14.10 25.40
C ARG A 279 -25.45 12.88 25.81
N ILE A 280 -25.19 11.71 25.21
CA ILE A 280 -25.96 10.49 25.45
C ILE A 280 -25.13 9.19 25.48
N GLY A 281 -23.87 9.21 25.01
CA GLY A 281 -23.10 7.98 24.84
C GLY A 281 -22.80 7.25 26.15
N HIS A 282 -22.51 7.97 27.25
CA HIS A 282 -22.23 7.37 28.56
C HIS A 282 -23.40 6.53 29.11
N PHE A 283 -24.66 6.86 28.80
CA PHE A 283 -25.82 6.04 29.17
C PHE A 283 -25.82 4.66 28.52
N ARG A 284 -25.14 4.50 27.37
CA ARG A 284 -25.06 3.19 26.69
C ARG A 284 -24.24 2.17 27.46
N HIS A 285 -23.28 2.61 28.25
CA HIS A 285 -22.52 1.72 29.13
C HIS A 285 -23.40 1.06 30.21
N ARG A 286 -24.60 1.60 30.49
CA ARG A 286 -25.55 1.04 31.46
C ARG A 286 -26.44 -0.05 30.86
N TYR A 287 -26.90 0.13 29.62
CA TYR A 287 -28.03 -0.64 29.06
C TYR A 287 -27.75 -1.38 27.74
N ARG A 288 -26.68 -1.04 27.00
CA ARG A 288 -26.44 -1.56 25.65
C ARG A 288 -25.07 -2.21 25.54
N THR A 289 -25.07 -3.54 25.38
CA THR A 289 -23.86 -4.27 24.97
C THR A 289 -23.94 -4.76 23.52
N ASP A 290 -25.05 -4.55 22.82
CA ASP A 290 -25.35 -5.00 21.46
C ASP A 290 -26.46 -4.13 20.81
N HIS A 291 -26.44 -3.93 19.48
CA HIS A 291 -27.47 -3.13 18.78
C HIS A 291 -28.82 -3.87 18.62
N THR A 292 -28.84 -5.18 18.89
CA THR A 292 -30.04 -6.04 18.92
C THR A 292 -30.85 -5.91 20.22
N ALA A 293 -30.29 -5.29 21.27
CA ALA A 293 -31.03 -4.99 22.48
C ALA A 293 -32.08 -3.89 22.25
N ALA A 294 -33.23 -4.05 22.90
CA ALA A 294 -34.38 -3.15 22.79
C ALA A 294 -33.98 -1.67 22.98
N THR A 295 -34.46 -0.82 22.08
CA THR A 295 -34.20 0.63 22.04
C THR A 295 -34.66 1.34 23.31
N ALA A 296 -33.91 2.34 23.76
CA ALA A 296 -34.30 3.25 24.85
C ALA A 296 -35.61 4.04 24.56
N THR A 297 -36.08 4.09 23.31
CA THR A 297 -37.33 4.76 22.92
C THR A 297 -38.08 3.89 21.92
N ALA A 298 -39.07 3.10 22.37
CA ALA A 298 -40.47 3.52 22.24
C ALA A 298 -41.43 2.93 23.31
N ARG A 299 -40.90 2.35 24.41
CA ARG A 299 -41.73 1.92 25.56
C ARG A 299 -41.17 2.24 26.95
N GLY A 300 -39.90 2.64 27.06
CA GLY A 300 -39.27 3.02 28.34
C GLY A 300 -39.52 4.48 28.73
N ALA A 301 -39.46 5.41 27.77
CA ALA A 301 -39.60 6.84 28.05
C ALA A 301 -41.01 7.27 28.54
N ILE A 302 -42.07 6.51 28.22
CA ILE A 302 -43.44 6.84 28.68
C ILE A 302 -43.70 6.31 30.10
N LYS A 303 -42.88 5.37 30.62
CA LYS A 303 -43.03 4.85 31.98
C LYS A 303 -42.17 5.57 33.02
N ALA A 304 -41.13 6.28 32.59
CA ALA A 304 -40.26 7.05 33.46
C ALA A 304 -40.90 8.37 33.95
N GLU A 305 -42.03 8.81 33.36
CA GLU A 305 -42.76 9.99 33.85
C GLU A 305 -43.66 9.69 35.07
N GLU A 306 -43.84 8.43 35.47
CA GLU A 306 -44.71 8.04 36.60
C GLU A 306 -43.96 7.52 37.84
N GLU A 307 -42.64 7.30 37.79
CA GLU A 307 -41.85 6.87 38.95
C GLU A 307 -40.56 7.71 39.05
N GLU A 308 -40.47 8.57 40.08
CA GLU A 308 -39.25 9.26 40.52
C GLU A 308 -38.22 8.23 41.02
N GLU A 309 -37.51 7.55 40.12
CA GLU A 309 -36.28 6.83 40.46
C GLU A 309 -35.08 7.70 40.08
N GLU A 310 -34.19 7.97 41.04
CA GLU A 310 -32.95 8.73 40.84
C GLU A 310 -32.14 8.15 39.66
N GLU A 311 -31.90 8.96 38.63
CA GLU A 311 -31.17 8.58 37.42
C GLU A 311 -29.67 8.33 37.74
N GLU A 312 -29.30 7.09 38.08
CA GLU A 312 -27.87 6.73 38.21
C GLU A 312 -27.16 6.80 36.84
N GLU A 313 -26.13 7.66 36.72
CA GLU A 313 -25.25 7.72 35.55
C GLU A 313 -24.57 6.36 35.30
N GLY A 314 -24.50 5.93 34.02
CA GLY A 314 -23.68 4.77 33.63
C GLY A 314 -22.19 5.03 33.89
N ARG A 315 -21.36 3.98 33.91
CA ARG A 315 -19.90 4.15 34.07
C ARG A 315 -19.35 5.15 33.06
N VAL A 316 -18.88 6.30 33.53
CA VAL A 316 -18.29 7.35 32.70
C VAL A 316 -16.81 7.06 32.49
N GLU A 317 -16.39 6.99 31.24
CA GLU A 317 -14.98 6.91 30.83
C GLU A 317 -14.46 8.32 30.51
N SER A 318 -13.16 8.56 30.74
CA SER A 318 -12.52 9.79 30.23
C SER A 318 -12.24 9.65 28.74
N VAL A 319 -12.93 10.46 27.94
CA VAL A 319 -12.73 10.57 26.49
C VAL A 319 -11.32 11.06 26.16
N GLU A 320 -10.75 11.93 26.99
CA GLU A 320 -9.39 12.45 26.82
C GLU A 320 -8.35 11.35 27.01
N GLU A 321 -8.50 10.49 28.03
CA GLU A 321 -7.60 9.36 28.26
C GLU A 321 -7.68 8.33 27.13
N VAL A 322 -8.89 8.06 26.63
CA VAL A 322 -9.10 7.14 25.51
C VAL A 322 -8.47 7.71 24.23
N LYS A 323 -8.69 8.99 23.92
CA LYS A 323 -8.07 9.65 22.76
C LYS A 323 -6.54 9.74 22.91
N ALA A 324 -6.05 9.96 24.12
CA ALA A 324 -4.62 10.00 24.42
C ALA A 324 -3.94 8.64 24.20
N LEU A 325 -4.62 7.51 24.46
CA LEU A 325 -4.09 6.17 24.16
C LEU A 325 -3.68 6.05 22.69
N TRP A 326 -4.58 6.44 21.78
CA TRP A 326 -4.41 6.34 20.33
C TRP A 326 -3.45 7.38 19.73
N THR A 327 -3.26 8.50 20.41
CA THR A 327 -2.38 9.61 19.98
C THR A 327 -1.05 9.67 20.74
N SER A 328 -0.81 8.71 21.65
CA SER A 328 0.39 8.64 22.48
C SER A 328 1.67 8.44 21.66
N GLU A 329 2.82 8.84 22.23
CA GLU A 329 4.14 8.53 21.66
C GLU A 329 4.35 7.02 21.50
N GLU A 330 3.77 6.23 22.40
CA GLU A 330 3.81 4.77 22.33
C GLU A 330 3.10 4.26 21.08
N ALA A 331 1.88 4.73 20.80
CA ALA A 331 1.15 4.43 19.58
C ALA A 331 1.99 4.78 18.34
N VAL A 332 2.55 6.00 18.36
CA VAL A 332 3.34 6.53 17.25
C VAL A 332 4.58 5.67 16.97
N SER A 333 5.28 5.27 18.02
CA SER A 333 6.49 4.43 17.97
C SER A 333 6.20 2.99 17.54
N ALA A 334 5.01 2.47 17.86
CA ALA A 334 4.52 1.17 17.40
C ALA A 334 4.02 1.18 15.94
N GLY A 335 4.05 2.34 15.28
CA GLY A 335 3.57 2.54 13.92
C GLY A 335 2.06 2.73 13.81
N ILE A 336 1.35 2.89 14.92
CA ILE A 336 -0.11 3.12 14.95
C ILE A 336 -0.38 4.61 14.69
N ARG A 337 -1.38 4.89 13.86
CA ARG A 337 -1.90 6.23 13.56
C ARG A 337 -3.42 6.16 13.58
N TYR A 338 -4.02 6.82 14.58
CA TYR A 338 -5.44 7.09 14.57
C TYR A 338 -5.73 8.28 13.64
N LEU A 339 -6.71 8.11 12.75
CA LEU A 339 -7.06 9.09 11.74
C LEU A 339 -8.43 9.69 12.05
N GLU A 340 -8.47 10.99 12.28
CA GLU A 340 -9.70 11.78 12.26
C GLU A 340 -10.15 12.00 10.81
N GLU A 341 -11.38 12.49 10.63
CA GLU A 341 -11.92 12.74 9.28
C GLU A 341 -11.04 13.71 8.49
N GLY A 342 -10.74 13.36 7.24
CA GLY A 342 -10.02 14.22 6.31
C GLY A 342 -8.90 13.52 5.55
N MET A 343 -8.05 14.31 4.90
CA MET A 343 -6.95 13.85 4.06
C MET A 343 -5.65 13.68 4.83
N HIS A 344 -5.03 12.50 4.72
CA HIS A 344 -3.77 12.14 5.37
C HIS A 344 -2.77 11.64 4.34
N ARG A 345 -1.47 11.86 4.57
CA ARG A 345 -0.40 11.39 3.67
C ARG A 345 0.67 10.62 4.44
N PHE A 346 1.13 9.52 3.86
CA PHE A 346 2.09 8.62 4.49
C PHE A 346 3.21 8.26 3.53
N LYS A 347 4.40 8.03 4.11
CA LYS A 347 5.57 7.52 3.40
C LYS A 347 6.08 6.29 4.12
N LEU A 348 6.23 5.19 3.39
CA LEU A 348 6.75 3.92 3.89
C LEU A 348 8.26 3.84 3.74
N GLY A 349 8.89 2.98 4.53
CA GLY A 349 10.33 2.69 4.48
C GLY A 349 10.75 2.04 3.16
N ASN A 350 9.80 1.47 2.42
CA ASN A 350 10.01 0.95 1.07
C ASN A 350 10.05 2.05 -0.01
N GLY A 351 9.73 3.31 0.35
CA GLY A 351 9.74 4.47 -0.55
C GLY A 351 8.36 4.84 -1.11
N ALA A 352 7.34 4.01 -0.93
CA ALA A 352 5.98 4.33 -1.35
C ALA A 352 5.43 5.54 -0.57
N GLU A 353 4.78 6.43 -1.28
CA GLU A 353 4.12 7.62 -0.74
C GLU A 353 2.68 7.65 -1.26
N PHE A 354 1.72 7.78 -0.34
CA PHE A 354 0.31 7.63 -0.68
C PHE A 354 -0.58 8.47 0.22
N SER A 355 -1.77 8.75 -0.28
CA SER A 355 -2.82 9.54 0.35
C SER A 355 -3.96 8.65 0.84
N VAL A 356 -4.53 9.01 2.00
CA VAL A 356 -5.67 8.32 2.60
C VAL A 356 -6.72 9.35 2.99
N TYR A 357 -7.92 9.25 2.43
CA TYR A 357 -9.07 9.95 2.99
C TYR A 357 -9.71 9.06 4.06
N ALA A 358 -9.81 9.56 5.29
CA ALA A 358 -10.40 8.86 6.43
C ALA A 358 -11.77 9.48 6.78
N SER A 359 -12.77 8.66 7.15
CA SER A 359 -13.99 9.16 7.80
C SER A 359 -14.65 8.07 8.67
N PRO A 360 -14.92 8.35 9.97
CA PRO A 360 -15.63 7.43 10.86
C PRO A 360 -17.16 7.49 10.67
N TYR A 361 -17.67 8.49 9.93
CA TYR A 361 -19.08 8.82 9.91
C TYR A 361 -19.92 7.85 9.07
N THR A 362 -21.10 7.51 9.56
CA THR A 362 -22.11 6.71 8.83
C THR A 362 -23.50 7.35 8.88
N PRO A 363 -24.36 7.13 7.86
CA PRO A 363 -25.73 7.61 7.95
C PRO A 363 -26.45 7.02 9.16
N GLU A 364 -27.29 7.82 9.79
CA GLU A 364 -27.92 7.54 11.08
C GLU A 364 -28.51 6.13 11.18
N PHE A 365 -28.09 5.43 12.24
CA PHE A 365 -28.52 4.09 12.58
C PHE A 365 -28.59 3.91 14.10
N CYS A 366 -29.81 3.71 14.63
CA CYS A 366 -30.06 3.38 16.04
C CYS A 366 -29.43 4.34 17.07
N GLN A 367 -29.24 5.62 16.71
CA GLN A 367 -28.65 6.73 17.46
C GLN A 367 -27.25 6.46 18.00
N TRP A 368 -26.39 5.76 17.26
CA TRP A 368 -25.01 5.51 17.66
C TRP A 368 -24.08 6.70 17.36
N ALA A 369 -22.82 6.61 17.77
CA ALA A 369 -21.83 7.66 17.54
C ALA A 369 -21.51 7.82 16.04
N PHE A 370 -20.90 8.95 15.68
CA PHE A 370 -20.50 9.28 14.31
C PHE A 370 -21.64 9.21 13.29
N ALA A 371 -22.86 9.49 13.72
CA ALA A 371 -24.04 9.48 12.88
C ALA A 371 -24.30 10.84 12.22
N TYR A 372 -24.89 10.82 11.04
CA TYR A 372 -25.40 12.01 10.34
C TYR A 372 -26.67 11.69 9.57
N ASP A 373 -27.48 12.71 9.29
CA ASP A 373 -28.72 12.54 8.54
C ASP A 373 -28.42 12.15 7.08
N ARG A 374 -29.24 11.29 6.49
CA ARG A 374 -28.99 10.72 5.15
C ARG A 374 -28.93 11.77 4.04
N ASP A 375 -29.53 12.93 4.24
CA ASP A 375 -29.54 14.07 3.33
C ASP A 375 -28.34 15.02 3.51
N GLU A 376 -27.50 14.83 4.53
CA GLU A 376 -26.27 15.59 4.72
C GLU A 376 -25.12 15.03 3.86
N ASP A 377 -24.72 15.79 2.83
CA ASP A 377 -23.51 15.45 2.04
C ASP A 377 -22.24 15.82 2.80
N ARG A 378 -21.64 14.83 3.46
CA ARG A 378 -20.36 15.00 4.18
C ARG A 378 -19.12 14.98 3.30
N TYR A 379 -19.24 14.50 2.06
CA TYR A 379 -18.09 14.16 1.24
C TYR A 379 -17.85 15.15 0.11
N SER A 380 -18.77 16.09 -0.12
CA SER A 380 -18.71 17.05 -1.21
C SER A 380 -19.05 18.46 -0.72
N LEU A 381 -18.33 19.46 -1.22
CA LEU A 381 -18.68 20.84 -0.96
C LEU A 381 -19.99 21.21 -1.67
N PRO A 382 -20.91 21.95 -1.02
CA PRO A 382 -22.13 22.40 -1.66
C PRO A 382 -21.83 23.41 -2.77
N ARG A 383 -22.54 23.31 -3.89
CA ARG A 383 -22.38 24.22 -5.05
C ARG A 383 -22.77 25.67 -4.75
N SER A 384 -23.62 25.88 -3.75
CA SER A 384 -24.06 27.18 -3.26
C SER A 384 -24.33 27.08 -1.77
N VAL A 385 -23.85 28.05 -1.00
CA VAL A 385 -24.13 28.13 0.43
C VAL A 385 -25.42 28.94 0.60
N SER A 386 -26.51 28.26 0.94
CA SER A 386 -27.77 28.89 1.36
C SER A 386 -28.09 28.50 2.80
N GLU A 387 -28.96 29.26 3.45
CA GLU A 387 -29.40 29.01 4.82
C GLU A 387 -30.03 27.61 4.93
N GLY A 388 -29.58 26.81 5.91
CA GLY A 388 -30.03 25.43 6.11
C GLY A 388 -29.30 24.34 5.31
N VAL A 389 -28.29 24.67 4.49
CA VAL A 389 -27.48 23.67 3.79
C VAL A 389 -26.32 23.22 4.67
N PHE A 390 -26.20 21.91 4.88
CA PHE A 390 -25.07 21.32 5.59
C PHE A 390 -23.74 21.60 4.85
N VAL A 391 -22.71 22.01 5.59
CA VAL A 391 -21.36 22.25 5.05
C VAL A 391 -20.39 21.29 5.74
N PRO A 392 -19.76 20.35 5.01
CA PRO A 392 -18.80 19.44 5.60
C PRO A 392 -17.54 20.17 6.06
N LEU A 393 -17.02 19.77 7.22
CA LEU A 393 -15.78 20.32 7.76
C LEU A 393 -14.54 19.85 6.97
N ASN A 394 -14.49 18.56 6.65
CA ASN A 394 -13.35 17.90 6.01
C ASN A 394 -13.78 17.09 4.77
N PRO A 395 -14.39 17.70 3.73
CA PRO A 395 -14.85 16.97 2.56
C PRO A 395 -13.69 16.35 1.78
N VAL A 396 -14.01 15.38 0.92
CA VAL A 396 -13.02 14.79 0.00
C VAL A 396 -12.54 15.87 -0.98
N PRO A 397 -11.24 16.23 -0.97
CA PRO A 397 -10.72 17.36 -1.72
C PRO A 397 -10.90 17.19 -3.23
N GLU A 398 -11.32 18.26 -3.91
CA GLU A 398 -11.45 18.25 -5.37
C GLU A 398 -10.08 18.43 -6.04
N GLY A 399 -9.74 17.53 -6.97
CA GLY A 399 -8.52 17.62 -7.78
C GLY A 399 -7.24 17.11 -7.11
N GLU A 400 -7.29 16.67 -5.86
CA GLU A 400 -6.21 15.90 -5.24
C GLU A 400 -6.36 14.41 -5.53
N GLU A 401 -5.24 13.71 -5.72
CA GLU A 401 -5.22 12.25 -5.84
C GLU A 401 -5.51 11.64 -4.46
N VAL A 402 -6.43 10.68 -4.41
CA VAL A 402 -6.77 9.90 -3.22
C VAL A 402 -6.47 8.44 -3.54
N ASP A 403 -5.40 7.88 -2.98
CA ASP A 403 -5.01 6.49 -3.27
C ASP A 403 -5.92 5.49 -2.56
N ILE A 404 -6.23 5.77 -1.29
CA ILE A 404 -7.06 4.91 -0.44
C ILE A 404 -8.19 5.74 0.19
N MET A 405 -9.42 5.26 0.10
CA MET A 405 -10.51 5.71 0.96
C MET A 405 -10.67 4.71 2.10
N LEU A 406 -10.67 5.20 3.33
CA LEU A 406 -10.86 4.42 4.56
C LEU A 406 -12.06 5.02 5.29
N THR A 407 -13.23 4.41 5.14
CA THR A 407 -14.46 4.89 5.78
C THR A 407 -15.03 3.80 6.67
N HIS A 408 -15.78 4.17 7.71
CA HIS A 408 -16.42 3.13 8.51
C HIS A 408 -17.58 2.46 7.75
N GLY A 409 -18.48 3.27 7.20
CA GLY A 409 -19.63 2.78 6.44
C GLY A 409 -19.35 2.50 4.95
N PRO A 410 -20.14 1.62 4.32
CA PRO A 410 -20.03 1.32 2.89
C PRO A 410 -20.64 2.42 2.00
N PRO A 411 -20.14 2.59 0.76
CA PRO A 411 -20.85 3.34 -0.26
C PRO A 411 -22.11 2.59 -0.71
N TYR A 412 -23.14 3.34 -1.10
CA TYR A 412 -24.42 2.77 -1.53
C TYR A 412 -24.25 1.79 -2.71
N GLY A 413 -24.89 0.62 -2.59
CA GLY A 413 -24.91 -0.42 -3.62
C GLY A 413 -23.66 -1.30 -3.69
N ILE A 414 -22.63 -1.05 -2.86
CA ILE A 414 -21.40 -1.82 -2.84
C ILE A 414 -21.22 -2.50 -1.49
N LEU A 415 -21.43 -3.82 -1.46
CA LEU A 415 -21.20 -4.64 -0.25
C LEU A 415 -21.94 -4.10 0.99
N ASP A 416 -23.15 -3.58 0.77
CA ASP A 416 -23.94 -2.80 1.74
C ASP A 416 -25.35 -3.37 1.99
N LYS A 417 -25.57 -4.63 1.61
CA LYS A 417 -26.87 -5.30 1.75
C LYS A 417 -27.00 -5.97 3.10
N VAL A 418 -28.09 -5.69 3.80
CA VAL A 418 -28.41 -6.34 5.08
C VAL A 418 -29.21 -7.63 4.87
N VAL A 419 -29.03 -8.60 5.77
CA VAL A 419 -29.78 -9.87 5.71
C VAL A 419 -31.26 -9.66 6.03
N GLY A 420 -32.13 -10.44 5.38
CA GLY A 420 -33.58 -10.38 5.56
C GLY A 420 -34.25 -9.45 4.53
N SER A 421 -34.02 -8.14 4.62
CA SER A 421 -34.65 -7.17 3.69
C SER A 421 -33.94 -7.08 2.34
N HIS A 422 -32.65 -7.47 2.27
CA HIS A 422 -31.79 -7.31 1.08
C HIS A 422 -31.67 -5.86 0.60
N ALA A 423 -32.05 -4.89 1.45
CA ALA A 423 -31.94 -3.47 1.15
C ALA A 423 -30.47 -3.03 1.21
N SER A 424 -30.08 -2.19 0.25
CA SER A 424 -28.81 -1.46 0.27
C SER A 424 -28.95 -0.26 1.20
N VAL A 425 -28.11 -0.21 2.24
CA VAL A 425 -28.18 0.81 3.31
C VAL A 425 -27.00 1.78 3.32
N GLY A 426 -26.04 1.61 2.38
CA GLY A 426 -24.85 2.44 2.27
C GLY A 426 -25.15 3.90 1.94
N CYS A 427 -24.11 4.71 1.88
CA CYS A 427 -24.21 6.15 1.63
C CYS A 427 -24.08 6.52 0.14
N GLU A 428 -25.07 7.21 -0.41
CA GLU A 428 -25.08 7.66 -1.81
C GLU A 428 -24.03 8.77 -2.05
N HIS A 429 -23.93 9.73 -1.11
CA HIS A 429 -22.92 10.79 -1.17
C HIS A 429 -21.50 10.23 -1.17
N LEU A 430 -21.25 9.18 -0.37
CA LEU A 430 -19.96 8.49 -0.36
C LEU A 430 -19.69 7.81 -1.72
N PHE A 431 -20.67 7.12 -2.31
CA PHE A 431 -20.51 6.51 -3.63
C PHE A 431 -20.13 7.56 -4.69
N HIS A 432 -20.79 8.71 -4.69
CA HIS A 432 -20.47 9.81 -5.61
C HIS A 432 -19.09 10.42 -5.36
N ALA A 433 -18.65 10.51 -4.11
CA ALA A 433 -17.30 10.95 -3.79
C ALA A 433 -16.24 9.97 -4.31
N VAL A 434 -16.47 8.67 -4.16
CA VAL A 434 -15.60 7.62 -4.68
C VAL A 434 -15.60 7.64 -6.22
N GLU A 435 -16.75 7.83 -6.88
CA GLU A 435 -16.86 7.97 -8.34
C GLU A 435 -16.08 9.18 -8.87
N ARG A 436 -16.04 10.26 -8.06
CA ARG A 436 -15.32 11.49 -8.37
C ARG A 436 -13.79 11.31 -8.29
N VAL A 437 -13.28 10.73 -7.20
CA VAL A 437 -11.82 10.63 -6.96
C VAL A 437 -11.20 9.33 -7.46
N LYS A 438 -12.00 8.28 -7.63
CA LYS A 438 -11.62 6.95 -8.16
C LYS A 438 -10.37 6.39 -7.48
N PRO A 439 -10.43 6.14 -6.17
CA PRO A 439 -9.28 5.64 -5.44
C PRO A 439 -8.90 4.25 -5.92
N ARG A 440 -7.67 3.83 -5.65
CA ARG A 440 -7.20 2.47 -5.95
C ARG A 440 -7.94 1.46 -5.08
N LEU A 441 -8.12 1.80 -3.81
CA LEU A 441 -8.72 0.96 -2.80
C LEU A 441 -9.72 1.77 -1.96
N HIS A 442 -10.90 1.22 -1.71
CA HIS A 442 -11.84 1.71 -0.71
C HIS A 442 -12.10 0.61 0.32
N VAL A 443 -11.69 0.85 1.55
CA VAL A 443 -11.89 -0.06 2.69
C VAL A 443 -12.98 0.48 3.61
N PHE A 444 -13.87 -0.41 4.02
CA PHE A 444 -14.94 -0.12 4.96
C PHE A 444 -15.42 -1.38 5.69
N GLY A 445 -16.41 -1.19 6.56
CA GLY A 445 -17.01 -2.21 7.41
C GLY A 445 -18.49 -1.93 7.65
N HIS A 446 -18.90 -1.94 8.92
CA HIS A 446 -20.22 -1.57 9.47
C HIS A 446 -21.37 -2.53 9.11
N ILE A 447 -21.46 -2.95 7.85
CA ILE A 447 -22.45 -3.93 7.38
C ILE A 447 -21.77 -5.31 7.34
N HIS A 448 -21.85 -6.04 8.46
CA HIS A 448 -21.10 -7.28 8.66
C HIS A 448 -21.41 -8.35 7.60
N GLU A 449 -22.65 -8.40 7.12
CA GLU A 449 -23.09 -9.39 6.12
C GLU A 449 -22.62 -9.04 4.71
N GLY A 450 -22.18 -7.80 4.50
CA GLY A 450 -21.56 -7.34 3.28
C GLY A 450 -20.10 -7.78 3.11
N TYR A 451 -19.53 -8.52 4.07
CA TYR A 451 -18.13 -8.96 4.02
C TYR A 451 -17.73 -9.53 2.65
N GLY A 452 -16.63 -9.01 2.11
CA GLY A 452 -16.11 -9.43 0.82
C GLY A 452 -15.26 -8.36 0.14
N ALA A 453 -14.81 -8.66 -1.08
CA ALA A 453 -14.15 -7.67 -1.93
C ALA A 453 -14.72 -7.71 -3.35
N THR A 454 -14.80 -6.55 -3.97
CA THR A 454 -15.31 -6.42 -5.34
C THR A 454 -14.51 -5.39 -6.13
N ARG A 455 -14.23 -5.71 -7.39
CA ARG A 455 -13.68 -4.79 -8.37
C ARG A 455 -14.82 -4.11 -9.13
N TRP A 456 -14.78 -2.80 -9.18
CA TRP A 456 -15.73 -1.98 -9.91
C TRP A 456 -15.05 -1.30 -11.09
N GLU A 457 -15.62 -1.42 -12.29
CA GLU A 457 -15.17 -0.69 -13.47
C GLU A 457 -16.09 0.51 -13.71
N TRP A 458 -15.53 1.73 -13.62
CA TRP A 458 -16.31 2.97 -13.67
C TRP A 458 -16.96 3.23 -15.04
N SER A 459 -16.33 2.79 -16.13
CA SER A 459 -16.80 3.04 -17.51
C SER A 459 -18.02 2.21 -17.89
N THR A 460 -18.05 0.94 -17.47
CA THR A 460 -19.09 -0.03 -17.79
C THR A 460 -20.08 -0.22 -16.64
N ARG A 461 -19.75 0.29 -15.44
CA ARG A 461 -20.43 -0.01 -14.17
C ARG A 461 -20.52 -1.52 -13.90
N ASN A 462 -19.53 -2.26 -14.41
CA ASN A 462 -19.43 -3.69 -14.20
C ASN A 462 -18.81 -3.96 -12.82
N GLN A 463 -19.43 -4.88 -12.10
CA GLN A 463 -19.00 -5.32 -10.79
C GLN A 463 -18.50 -6.76 -10.87
N SER A 464 -17.30 -7.01 -10.36
CA SER A 464 -16.72 -8.35 -10.30
C SER A 464 -16.36 -8.71 -8.86
N MET A 465 -16.96 -9.77 -8.32
CA MET A 465 -16.66 -10.23 -6.96
C MET A 465 -15.32 -10.95 -6.95
N ILE A 466 -14.44 -10.61 -6.00
CA ILE A 466 -13.18 -11.31 -5.78
C ILE A 466 -13.50 -12.61 -5.04
N GLN A 467 -13.22 -13.74 -5.69
CA GLN A 467 -13.43 -15.06 -5.11
C GLN A 467 -12.13 -15.51 -4.41
N CYS A 468 -12.27 -15.93 -3.16
CA CYS A 468 -11.18 -16.54 -2.40
C CYS A 468 -11.59 -17.95 -1.98
N ASP A 469 -10.70 -18.91 -2.20
CA ASP A 469 -10.89 -20.27 -1.73
C ASP A 469 -10.80 -20.34 -0.20
N LYS A 470 -11.75 -21.06 0.44
CA LYS A 470 -11.85 -21.11 1.90
C LYS A 470 -10.70 -21.89 2.54
N GLU A 471 -10.22 -22.94 1.88
CA GLU A 471 -9.11 -23.75 2.38
C GLU A 471 -7.81 -22.94 2.36
N THR A 472 -7.55 -22.28 1.23
CA THR A 472 -6.41 -21.36 1.05
C THR A 472 -6.48 -20.22 2.07
N ALA A 473 -7.66 -19.60 2.25
CA ALA A 473 -7.81 -18.50 3.20
C ALA A 473 -7.56 -18.94 4.66
N LEU A 474 -7.93 -20.18 5.01
CA LEU A 474 -7.65 -20.75 6.33
C LEU A 474 -6.16 -21.06 6.52
N GLU A 475 -5.48 -21.59 5.49
CA GLU A 475 -4.05 -21.87 5.49
C GLU A 475 -3.24 -20.57 5.64
N ASP A 476 -3.57 -19.56 4.82
CA ASP A 476 -2.88 -18.27 4.76
C ASP A 476 -3.28 -17.33 5.91
N ARG A 477 -4.39 -17.63 6.61
CA ARG A 477 -4.98 -16.79 7.68
C ARG A 477 -5.55 -15.46 7.16
N CYS A 478 -5.91 -15.42 5.88
CA CYS A 478 -6.50 -14.26 5.22
C CYS A 478 -7.11 -14.62 3.85
N ALA A 479 -8.10 -13.86 3.41
CA ALA A 479 -8.50 -13.79 2.01
C ALA A 479 -7.46 -12.97 1.22
N TYR A 480 -6.86 -13.57 0.19
CA TYR A 480 -5.77 -12.94 -0.57
C TYR A 480 -6.23 -12.50 -1.95
N THR A 481 -5.80 -11.30 -2.37
CA THR A 481 -5.90 -10.86 -3.76
C THR A 481 -4.68 -10.03 -4.15
N ASP A 482 -4.18 -10.26 -5.36
CA ASP A 482 -3.08 -9.50 -5.94
C ASP A 482 -3.61 -8.68 -7.10
N VAL A 483 -3.57 -7.37 -6.93
CA VAL A 483 -3.99 -6.39 -7.94
C VAL A 483 -2.83 -5.48 -8.34
N SER A 484 -1.60 -5.85 -7.98
CA SER A 484 -0.37 -5.17 -8.40
C SER A 484 -0.15 -5.28 -9.91
N GLY A 485 0.71 -4.44 -10.49
CA GLY A 485 0.92 -4.33 -11.93
C GLY A 485 1.47 -5.62 -12.56
N GLY A 486 2.20 -6.43 -11.80
CA GLY A 486 2.72 -7.74 -12.21
C GLY A 486 1.75 -8.92 -12.00
N SER A 487 0.55 -8.68 -11.47
CA SER A 487 -0.44 -9.74 -11.22
C SER A 487 -1.12 -10.23 -12.51
N LYS A 488 -1.87 -11.33 -12.43
CA LYS A 488 -2.67 -11.85 -13.55
C LYS A 488 -3.81 -10.90 -13.96
N ALA A 489 -4.25 -10.05 -13.04
CA ALA A 489 -5.40 -9.17 -13.21
C ALA A 489 -5.13 -7.82 -12.51
N PRO A 490 -4.17 -7.02 -13.01
CA PRO A 490 -3.76 -5.78 -12.37
C PRO A 490 -4.92 -4.78 -12.30
N LEU A 491 -4.93 -3.93 -11.26
CA LEU A 491 -5.90 -2.85 -11.15
C LEU A 491 -5.60 -1.76 -12.20
N ARG A 492 -6.62 -1.35 -12.95
CA ARG A 492 -6.53 -0.18 -13.84
C ARG A 492 -6.83 1.10 -13.07
N VAL A 493 -5.79 1.69 -12.49
CA VAL A 493 -5.87 2.93 -11.71
C VAL A 493 -6.64 4.02 -12.46
N GLY A 494 -7.64 4.63 -11.81
CA GLY A 494 -8.51 5.66 -12.38
C GLY A 494 -9.64 5.15 -13.29
N GLU A 495 -9.60 3.88 -13.69
CA GLU A 495 -10.70 3.19 -14.40
C GLU A 495 -11.43 2.19 -13.50
N GLU A 496 -10.73 1.65 -12.50
CA GLU A 496 -11.21 0.65 -11.57
C GLU A 496 -10.87 1.02 -10.13
N THR A 497 -11.75 0.61 -9.22
CA THR A 497 -11.55 0.69 -7.77
C THR A 497 -11.79 -0.69 -7.17
N LEU A 498 -10.90 -1.11 -6.26
CA LEU A 498 -11.12 -2.29 -5.42
C LEU A 498 -11.85 -1.84 -4.15
N PHE A 499 -13.03 -2.38 -3.92
CA PHE A 499 -13.80 -2.17 -2.70
C PHE A 499 -13.65 -3.39 -1.79
N VAL A 500 -13.41 -3.16 -0.50
CA VAL A 500 -13.22 -4.22 0.50
C VAL A 500 -14.06 -3.90 1.73
N ASN A 501 -15.10 -4.70 1.96
CA ASN A 501 -15.77 -4.78 3.25
C ASN A 501 -14.99 -5.78 4.11
N ALA A 502 -14.27 -5.26 5.10
CA ALA A 502 -13.31 -6.00 5.89
C ALA A 502 -13.82 -6.44 7.27
N SER A 503 -15.14 -6.44 7.48
CA SER A 503 -15.75 -6.87 8.75
C SER A 503 -15.28 -8.27 9.12
N VAL A 504 -14.50 -8.40 10.21
CA VAL A 504 -14.03 -9.71 10.69
C VAL A 504 -15.13 -10.47 11.42
N VAL A 505 -16.15 -9.76 11.90
CA VAL A 505 -17.34 -10.34 12.53
C VAL A 505 -18.47 -10.59 11.55
N THR A 506 -19.34 -11.52 11.92
CA THR A 506 -20.64 -11.75 11.28
C THR A 506 -21.73 -10.91 11.94
N VAL A 507 -22.96 -10.94 11.40
CA VAL A 507 -24.14 -10.31 12.04
C VAL A 507 -24.41 -10.79 13.47
N GLU A 508 -23.97 -12.01 13.78
CA GLU A 508 -24.08 -12.62 15.12
C GLU A 508 -22.88 -12.27 16.02
N TYR A 509 -22.00 -11.35 15.61
CA TYR A 509 -20.80 -10.94 16.34
C TYR A 509 -19.77 -12.05 16.57
N HIS A 510 -19.76 -13.06 15.70
CA HIS A 510 -18.71 -14.08 15.70
C HIS A 510 -17.58 -13.65 14.75
N ALA A 511 -16.34 -13.52 15.26
CA ALA A 511 -15.17 -13.13 14.46
C ALA A 511 -14.69 -14.27 13.53
N MET A 512 -15.48 -14.58 12.50
CA MET A 512 -15.31 -15.76 11.61
C MET A 512 -14.81 -15.40 10.21
N ASN A 513 -14.94 -14.15 9.79
CA ASN A 513 -14.56 -13.74 8.45
C ASN A 513 -13.03 -13.65 8.33
N ALA A 514 -12.52 -13.99 7.15
CA ALA A 514 -11.09 -13.89 6.90
C ALA A 514 -10.69 -12.42 6.76
N PRO A 515 -9.63 -11.96 7.44
CA PRO A 515 -9.01 -10.67 7.13
C PRO A 515 -8.58 -10.62 5.67
N TRP A 516 -8.55 -9.44 5.07
CA TRP A 516 -8.09 -9.28 3.68
C TRP A 516 -6.59 -8.98 3.62
N LEU A 517 -5.88 -9.64 2.70
CA LEU A 517 -4.50 -9.34 2.35
C LEU A 517 -4.45 -8.95 0.88
N VAL A 518 -4.13 -7.69 0.61
CA VAL A 518 -4.16 -7.10 -0.73
C VAL A 518 -2.75 -6.65 -1.12
N ASP A 519 -2.23 -7.19 -2.22
CA ASP A 519 -1.03 -6.66 -2.85
C ASP A 519 -1.44 -5.61 -3.90
N LEU A 520 -1.01 -4.36 -3.71
CA LEU A 520 -1.35 -3.21 -4.55
C LEU A 520 -0.09 -2.37 -4.87
N GLU A 521 -0.05 -1.76 -6.05
CA GLU A 521 0.96 -0.75 -6.36
C GLU A 521 0.52 0.63 -5.86
N LEU A 522 1.26 1.18 -4.90
CA LEU A 522 1.15 2.57 -4.47
C LEU A 522 2.22 3.42 -5.15
N PRO A 523 2.00 4.74 -5.30
CA PRO A 523 2.99 5.64 -5.90
C PRO A 523 4.33 5.61 -5.16
N VAL A 524 5.44 5.76 -5.90
CA VAL A 524 6.80 5.83 -5.36
C VAL A 524 7.46 7.06 -5.98
N GLU A 525 7.92 8.01 -5.16
CA GLU A 525 8.67 9.19 -5.61
C GLU A 525 10.17 8.93 -5.85
#